data_AF-A0A8X6I3D0-F1
#
_entry.id   AF-A0A8X6I3D0-F1
#
_cell.length_a   1.000
_cell.length_b   1.000
_cell.length_c   1.000
_cell.angle_alpha   90.00
_cell.angle_beta   90.00
_cell.angle_gamma   90.00
#
_symmetry.space_group_name_H-M   'P 1'
#
loop_
_entity.id
_entity.type
_entity.pdbx_description
1 polymer ?
#
loop_
_entity_poly.entity_id
_entity_poly.type
_entity_poly.pdbx_seq_one_letter_code
_entity_poly.pdbx_strand_id
1 'polypeptide(L)'
;MGISINAPTEPTRFDAHGVNTTLDIAVAKGLHPITSTSISELTSDHNPVNFDISLNSFTSPPPTPAPSQTGIIFKPYSPGLSPGI
;
A
#
# COMPACT_ATOMS: atom_id res chain seq x y z
N MET A 1 8.86 1.60 -11.87
CA MET A 1 8.08 2.41 -10.91
C MET A 1 8.77 3.76 -10.74
N GLY A 2 8.08 4.86 -11.01
CA GLY A 2 8.64 6.21 -10.93
C GLY A 2 8.78 6.73 -9.49
N ILE A 3 9.56 7.80 -9.32
CA ILE A 3 9.64 8.61 -8.10
C ILE A 3 8.80 9.86 -8.32
N SER A 4 8.06 10.28 -7.31
CA SER A 4 7.25 11.49 -7.30
C SER A 4 7.57 12.34 -6.07
N ILE A 5 7.59 13.66 -6.26
CA ILE A 5 7.76 14.65 -5.19
C ILE A 5 6.46 15.46 -5.13
N ASN A 6 5.91 15.63 -3.94
CA ASN A 6 4.69 16.40 -3.70
C ASN A 6 4.95 17.45 -2.61
N ALA A 7 4.52 18.67 -2.87
CA ALA A 7 4.64 19.81 -1.96
C ALA A 7 3.33 20.62 -2.02
N PRO A 8 2.82 21.12 -0.87
CA PRO A 8 1.66 22.00 -0.86
C PRO A 8 1.90 23.27 -1.67
N THR A 9 0.83 23.80 -2.26
CA THR A 9 0.87 25.11 -2.92
C THR A 9 0.92 26.27 -1.93
N GLU A 10 0.46 26.03 -0.70
CA GLU A 10 0.52 26.98 0.40
C GLU A 10 1.86 26.88 1.15
N PRO A 11 2.33 27.98 1.76
CA PRO A 11 3.49 27.95 2.64
C PRO A 11 3.22 27.04 3.85
N THR A 12 4.25 26.28 4.24
CA THR A 12 4.18 25.38 5.38
C THR A 12 4.93 25.91 6.59
N ARG A 13 5.82 26.90 6.41
CA ARG A 13 6.54 27.59 7.48
C ARG A 13 6.33 29.11 7.41
N PHE A 14 6.13 29.71 8.57
CA PHE A 14 5.91 31.14 8.77
C PHE A 14 6.84 31.63 9.87
N ASP A 15 7.82 32.47 9.53
CA ASP A 15 8.71 33.03 10.54
C ASP A 15 8.33 34.43 11.04
N ALA A 16 9.00 34.86 12.11
CA ALA A 16 8.78 36.16 12.73
C ALA A 16 9.12 37.36 11.81
N HIS A 17 9.82 37.13 10.69
CA HIS A 17 10.13 38.17 9.71
C HIS A 17 9.09 38.24 8.59
N GLY A 18 8.03 37.43 8.66
CA GLY A 18 6.98 37.36 7.64
C GLY A 18 7.43 36.66 6.36
N VAL A 19 8.50 35.86 6.42
CA VAL A 19 8.93 35.04 5.29
C VAL A 19 8.15 33.72 5.33
N ASN A 20 7.37 33.51 4.28
CA ASN A 20 6.55 32.31 4.13
C ASN A 20 7.23 31.35 3.15
N THR A 21 7.51 30.13 3.59
CA THR A 21 8.23 29.12 2.79
C THR A 21 7.53 27.77 2.81
N THR A 22 7.59 27.02 1.71
CA THR A 22 7.19 25.62 1.66
C THR A 22 8.43 24.76 1.83
N LEU A 23 8.58 24.15 3.02
CA LEU A 23 9.73 23.29 3.36
C LEU A 23 9.33 21.83 3.57
N ASP A 24 8.05 21.58 3.81
CA ASP A 24 7.53 20.26 4.15
C ASP A 24 7.05 19.55 2.88
N ILE A 25 7.79 18.51 2.46
CA ILE A 25 7.57 17.78 1.21
C ILE A 25 7.48 16.27 1.44
N ALA A 26 6.74 15.58 0.57
CA ALA A 26 6.69 14.13 0.54
C ALA A 26 7.39 13.60 -0.73
N VAL A 27 8.20 12.55 -0.55
CA VAL A 27 8.84 11.81 -1.65
C VAL A 27 8.35 10.37 -1.62
N ALA A 28 7.76 9.91 -2.72
CA ALA A 28 7.20 8.57 -2.83
C ALA A 28 7.73 7.83 -4.06
N LYS A 29 7.82 6.51 -4.00
CA LYS A 29 8.23 5.63 -5.10
C LYS A 29 7.16 4.59 -5.35
N GLY A 30 6.70 4.49 -6.60
CA GLY A 30 5.66 3.53 -6.98
C GLY A 30 4.26 3.86 -6.45
N LEU A 31 4.08 5.05 -5.86
CA LEU A 31 2.79 5.59 -5.46
C LEU A 31 2.50 6.86 -6.25
N HIS A 32 1.22 7.15 -6.45
CA HIS A 32 0.79 8.36 -7.13
C HIS A 32 0.26 9.35 -6.07
N PRO A 33 1.00 10.44 -5.77
CA PRO A 33 0.47 11.50 -4.93
C PRO A 33 -0.72 12.15 -5.64
N ILE A 34 -1.78 12.43 -4.89
CA ILE A 34 -3.01 13.02 -5.40
C ILE A 34 -3.00 14.52 -5.10
N THR A 35 -2.95 14.85 -3.81
CA THR A 35 -3.05 16.21 -3.29
C THR A 35 -2.13 16.37 -2.09
N SER A 36 -1.70 17.61 -1.85
CA SER A 36 -1.03 18.03 -0.64
C SER A 36 -1.66 19.33 -0.19
N THR A 37 -1.84 19.50 1.12
CA THR A 37 -2.53 20.67 1.66
C THR A 37 -1.91 21.06 2.98
N SER A 38 -1.52 22.33 3.10
CA SER A 38 -1.11 22.91 4.38
C SER A 38 -2.35 23.18 5.24
N ILE A 39 -2.34 22.68 6.47
CA ILE A 39 -3.42 22.89 7.43
C ILE A 39 -3.01 24.04 8.35
N SER A 40 -3.83 25.11 8.37
CA SER A 40 -3.54 26.28 9.20
C SER A 40 -3.71 25.94 10.68
N GLU A 41 -2.59 25.77 11.38
CA GLU A 41 -2.55 25.56 12.83
C GLU A 41 -1.62 26.59 13.49
N LEU A 42 -2.06 27.24 14.56
CA LEU A 42 -1.38 28.43 15.13
C LEU A 42 -0.41 28.09 16.27
N THR A 43 -0.13 26.82 16.52
CA THR A 43 0.66 26.37 17.67
C THR A 43 2.16 26.25 17.39
N SER A 44 2.56 26.37 16.12
CA SER A 44 3.91 26.12 15.61
C SER A 44 4.24 27.14 14.52
N ASP A 45 5.54 27.38 14.27
CA ASP A 45 6.00 28.15 13.11
C ASP A 45 5.91 27.32 11.81
N HIS A 46 5.60 26.03 11.92
CA HIS A 46 5.19 25.15 10.82
C HIS A 46 3.72 24.75 10.92
N ASN A 47 3.01 24.83 9.81
CA ASN A 47 1.71 24.19 9.60
C ASN A 47 1.87 22.69 9.33
N PRO A 48 1.04 21.83 9.92
CA PRO A 48 0.93 20.44 9.49
C PRO A 48 0.54 20.34 8.01
N VAL A 49 0.99 19.26 7.37
CA VAL A 49 0.67 18.99 5.97
C VAL A 49 -0.04 17.65 5.84
N ASN A 50 -1.19 17.65 5.18
CA ASN A 50 -1.84 16.42 4.73
C ASN A 50 -1.35 16.05 3.33
N PHE A 51 -1.04 14.77 3.11
CA PHE A 51 -0.68 14.21 1.81
C PHE A 51 -1.61 13.06 1.47
N ASP A 52 -2.43 13.22 0.43
CA ASP A 52 -3.29 12.17 -0.06
C ASP A 52 -2.55 11.35 -1.12
N ILE A 53 -2.51 10.04 -0.94
CA ILE A 53 -1.73 9.14 -1.80
C ILE A 53 -2.66 8.02 -2.31
N SER A 54 -2.64 7.79 -3.62
CA SER A 54 -3.30 6.63 -4.21
C SER A 54 -2.38 5.42 -4.14
N LEU A 55 -2.85 4.37 -3.48
CA LEU A 55 -2.28 3.04 -3.63
C LEU A 55 -2.89 2.44 -4.89
N ASN A 56 -2.07 2.18 -5.91
CA ASN A 56 -2.53 1.32 -7.00
C ASN A 56 -2.91 -0.02 -6.36
N SER A 57 -4.16 -0.46 -6.53
CA SER A 57 -4.58 -1.80 -6.13
C SER A 57 -3.58 -2.78 -6.74
N PHE A 58 -2.75 -3.39 -5.90
CA PHE A 58 -2.00 -4.56 -6.32
C PHE A 58 -3.07 -5.60 -6.67
N THR A 59 -3.43 -5.70 -7.95
CA THR A 59 -4.13 -6.88 -8.42
C THR A 59 -3.16 -8.01 -8.15
N SER A 60 -3.45 -8.83 -7.13
CA SER A 60 -2.79 -10.11 -6.99
C SER A 60 -2.82 -10.76 -8.37
N PRO A 61 -1.72 -11.34 -8.86
CA PRO A 61 -1.78 -12.11 -10.10
C PRO A 61 -2.98 -13.07 -10.00
N PRO A 62 -3.77 -13.25 -11.07
CA PRO A 62 -4.90 -14.17 -11.03
C PRO A 62 -4.42 -15.50 -10.45
N PRO A 63 -5.17 -16.12 -9.53
CA PRO A 63 -4.73 -17.35 -8.90
C PRO A 63 -4.32 -18.32 -9.99
N THR A 64 -3.05 -18.77 -9.95
CA THR A 64 -2.56 -19.81 -10.85
C THR A 64 -3.58 -20.94 -10.79
N PRO A 65 -4.21 -21.34 -11.92
CA PRO A 65 -5.12 -22.46 -11.91
C PRO A 65 -4.41 -23.62 -11.23
N ALA A 66 -5.03 -24.16 -10.17
CA ALA A 66 -4.49 -25.35 -9.52
C ALA A 66 -4.26 -26.40 -10.62
N PRO A 67 -3.09 -27.07 -10.66
CA PRO A 67 -2.90 -28.14 -11.62
C PRO A 67 -4.07 -29.11 -11.45
N SER A 68 -4.79 -29.38 -12.54
CA SER A 68 -5.79 -30.44 -12.59
C SER A 68 -5.10 -31.72 -12.15
N GLN A 69 -5.29 -32.10 -10.89
CA GLN A 69 -4.84 -33.39 -10.42
C GLN A 69 -5.83 -34.40 -11.01
N THR A 70 -5.57 -34.84 -12.24
CA THR A 70 -6.18 -36.05 -12.79
C THR A 70 -5.49 -37.24 -12.13
N GLY A 71 -5.74 -37.40 -10.83
CA GLY A 71 -5.27 -38.52 -10.04
C GLY A 71 -6.23 -39.69 -10.18
N ILE A 72 -5.77 -40.77 -10.80
CA ILE A 72 -6.42 -42.08 -10.72
C ILE A 72 -6.46 -42.48 -9.24
N ILE A 73 -7.65 -42.63 -8.67
CA ILE A 73 -7.82 -43.09 -7.29
C ILE A 73 -7.43 -44.58 -7.24
N PHE A 74 -6.25 -44.89 -6.71
CA PHE A 74 -5.95 -46.26 -6.27
C PHE A 74 -6.59 -46.45 -4.90
N LYS A 75 -7.69 -47.21 -4.83
CA LYS A 75 -8.18 -47.75 -3.55
C LYS A 75 -7.21 -48.84 -3.10
N PRO A 76 -6.62 -48.79 -1.90
CA PRO A 76 -5.87 -49.92 -1.38
C PRO A 76 -6.82 -51.10 -1.13
N TYR A 77 -6.43 -52.29 -1.59
CA TYR A 77 -7.11 -53.55 -1.29
C TYR A 77 -6.88 -53.90 0.19
N SER A 78 -7.97 -54.06 0.96
CA SER A 78 -7.90 -54.69 2.29
C SER A 78 -8.12 -56.19 2.13
N PRO A 79 -7.13 -57.06 2.44
CA PRO A 79 -7.37 -58.48 2.56
C PRO A 79 -8.27 -58.72 3.77
N GLY A 80 -9.44 -59.33 3.55
CA GLY A 80 -10.35 -59.69 4.63
C GLY A 80 -9.69 -60.66 5.61
N LEU A 81 -9.82 -60.38 6.90
CA LEU A 81 -9.49 -61.35 7.95
C LEU A 81 -10.50 -62.50 7.88
N SER A 82 -10.00 -63.71 7.63
CA SER A 82 -10.79 -64.95 7.74
C SER A 82 -11.18 -65.16 9.21
N PRO A 83 -12.45 -65.41 9.57
CA PRO A 83 -12.80 -65.87 10.90
C PRO A 83 -12.31 -67.32 11.02
N GLY A 84 -11.39 -67.57 11.96
CA GLY A 84 -11.08 -68.93 12.41
C GLY A 84 -12.26 -69.48 13.20
N ILE A 85 -12.64 -70.72 12.89
CA ILE A 85 -13.45 -71.59 13.76
C ILE A 85 -12.50 -72.68 14.27
#